data_AF-A0A6A3RRB2-F1
#
_entry.id   AF-A0A6A3RRB2-F1
#
_cell.length_a   1.000
_cell.length_b   1.000
_cell.length_c   1.000
_cell.angle_alpha   90.00
_cell.angle_beta   90.00
_cell.angle_gamma   90.00
#
_symmetry.space_group_name_H-M   'P 1'
#
loop_
_entity.id
_entity.type
_entity.pdbx_description
1 polymer ?
#
loop_
_entity_poly.entity_id
_entity_poly.type
_entity_poly.pdbx_seq_one_letter_code
_entity_poly.pdbx_strand_id
1 'polypeptide(L)'
;MLTVSKASLALLLVAAAAVSSDADNLRHESRQLAGTYSTTSQYASGMLALVNAQRSARGLSPLCMNTKLMAAAMRHSKDMAANNFMSHTGSDGSSMSSRISAAGYVWTRAAENVAAGQTNINSVMNSWMNSNGHRANILGDYTMFGTAYAYSGGSRYGHYWTQDFGKGSTERCSYEEAEYNETSTANMTESAEVSFEDLKEVTSALIPAESATVAPAYNATL
;
A
#
# COMPACT_ATOMS: atom_id res chain seq x y z
N MET A 1 17.01 -66.80 -47.08
CA MET A 1 15.64 -66.84 -46.52
C MET A 1 15.45 -65.53 -45.77
N LEU A 2 14.73 -64.53 -46.30
CA LEU A 2 13.27 -64.33 -46.18
C LEU A 2 12.75 -64.66 -44.77
N THR A 3 12.02 -63.84 -44.01
CA THR A 3 11.50 -62.46 -44.13
C THR A 3 10.70 -62.15 -42.83
N VAL A 4 10.33 -60.88 -42.66
CA VAL A 4 9.09 -60.35 -42.04
C VAL A 4 9.16 -59.80 -40.60
N SER A 5 9.03 -58.47 -40.59
CA SER A 5 8.58 -57.51 -39.58
C SER A 5 7.38 -57.94 -38.71
N LYS A 6 7.38 -57.49 -37.45
CA LYS A 6 6.15 -57.08 -36.76
C LYS A 6 6.33 -55.68 -36.19
N ALA A 7 5.64 -54.72 -36.80
CA ALA A 7 5.28 -53.46 -36.18
C ALA A 7 4.07 -53.67 -35.25
N SER A 8 4.00 -52.97 -34.12
CA SER A 8 2.89 -52.06 -33.76
C SER A 8 2.88 -51.67 -32.27
N LEU A 9 2.71 -50.36 -32.04
CA LEU A 9 1.94 -49.63 -31.00
C LEU A 9 2.06 -50.09 -29.53
N ALA A 10 2.11 -49.26 -28.49
CA ALA A 10 2.11 -47.81 -28.25
C ALA A 10 2.20 -47.65 -26.72
N LEU A 11 2.76 -46.57 -26.17
CA LEU A 11 2.05 -45.72 -25.19
C LEU A 11 2.80 -44.42 -24.90
N LEU A 12 2.04 -43.34 -24.95
CA LEU A 12 2.36 -41.95 -24.65
C LEU A 12 2.61 -41.70 -23.15
N LEU A 13 3.22 -40.54 -22.86
CA LEU A 13 3.05 -39.67 -21.67
C LEU A 13 3.83 -40.11 -20.40
N VAL A 14 4.54 -39.24 -19.66
CA VAL A 14 4.47 -37.78 -19.49
C VAL A 14 5.87 -37.23 -19.24
N ALA A 15 6.27 -36.16 -19.94
CA ALA A 15 7.32 -35.28 -19.44
C ALA A 15 6.71 -34.48 -18.27
N ALA A 16 7.02 -34.85 -17.04
CA ALA A 16 6.74 -34.00 -15.88
C ALA A 16 7.78 -32.87 -15.87
N ALA A 17 7.65 -31.95 -16.83
CA ALA A 17 8.32 -30.66 -16.74
C ALA A 17 7.76 -29.92 -15.53
N ALA A 18 8.66 -29.30 -14.77
CA ALA A 18 8.39 -28.52 -13.59
C ALA A 18 7.20 -27.56 -13.80
N VAL A 19 6.07 -27.85 -13.17
CA VAL A 19 4.96 -26.91 -12.99
C VAL A 19 4.66 -26.87 -11.49
N SER A 20 5.56 -26.24 -10.73
CA SER A 20 5.26 -25.87 -9.33
C SER A 20 5.96 -24.59 -8.90
N SER A 21 6.97 -24.10 -9.62
CA SER A 21 7.73 -22.93 -9.19
C SER A 21 6.92 -21.63 -9.21
N ASP A 22 6.06 -21.40 -10.20
CA ASP A 22 5.38 -20.10 -10.31
C ASP A 22 4.27 -19.93 -9.27
N ALA A 23 3.50 -20.99 -9.01
CA ALA A 23 2.44 -20.95 -8.00
C ALA A 23 3.02 -20.91 -6.58
N ASP A 24 4.11 -21.64 -6.33
CA ASP A 24 4.78 -21.61 -5.03
C ASP A 24 5.54 -20.30 -4.81
N ASN A 25 6.12 -19.70 -5.86
CA ASN A 25 6.78 -18.39 -5.79
C ASN A 25 5.78 -17.26 -5.58
N LEU A 26 4.61 -17.27 -6.24
CA LEU A 26 3.52 -16.32 -5.97
C LEU A 26 2.91 -16.51 -4.56
N ARG A 27 2.87 -17.75 -4.06
CA ARG A 27 2.49 -18.05 -2.66
C ARG A 27 3.55 -17.62 -1.65
N HIS A 28 4.82 -17.59 -2.05
CA HIS A 28 5.93 -17.12 -1.23
C HIS A 28 5.99 -15.59 -1.20
N GLU A 29 5.78 -14.92 -2.33
CA GLU A 29 5.66 -13.45 -2.44
C GLU A 29 4.43 -12.94 -1.68
N SER A 30 3.28 -13.61 -1.77
CA SER A 30 2.09 -13.27 -0.98
C SER A 30 2.24 -13.49 0.53
N ARG A 31 2.98 -14.54 0.95
CA ARG A 31 3.38 -14.72 2.37
C ARG A 31 4.41 -13.70 2.82
N GLN A 32 5.35 -13.33 1.95
CA GLN A 32 6.32 -12.27 2.23
C GLN A 32 5.63 -10.93 2.38
N LEU A 33 4.54 -10.64 1.67
CA LEU A 33 3.79 -9.38 1.79
C LEU A 33 2.92 -9.31 3.06
N ALA A 34 2.41 -10.44 3.54
CA ALA A 34 1.87 -10.53 4.91
C ALA A 34 2.97 -10.37 5.99
N GLY A 35 4.25 -10.51 5.63
CA GLY A 35 5.41 -10.28 6.49
C GLY A 35 6.18 -8.96 6.24
N THR A 36 5.94 -8.25 5.13
CA THR A 36 6.70 -7.04 4.73
C THR A 36 6.19 -5.79 5.44
N TYR A 37 4.94 -5.79 5.87
CA TYR A 37 4.37 -4.76 6.73
C TYR A 37 3.89 -5.45 8.01
N SER A 38 4.77 -5.55 9.00
CA SER A 38 4.48 -6.22 10.26
C SER A 38 3.38 -5.51 11.06
N THR A 39 3.01 -4.28 10.67
CA THR A 39 1.93 -3.48 11.27
C THR A 39 1.27 -2.55 10.26
N THR A 40 0.05 -2.09 10.57
CA THR A 40 -0.67 -1.01 9.85
C THR A 40 0.17 0.25 9.65
N SER A 41 1.06 0.57 10.60
CA SER A 41 1.91 1.77 10.59
C SER A 41 2.96 1.74 9.46
N GLN A 42 3.52 0.55 9.13
CA GLN A 42 4.60 0.46 8.14
C GLN A 42 4.13 0.71 6.70
N TYR A 43 3.02 0.11 6.25
CA TYR A 43 2.53 0.38 4.88
C TYR A 43 1.99 1.80 4.77
N ALA A 44 1.38 2.33 5.83
CA ALA A 44 0.77 3.66 5.82
C ALA A 44 1.86 4.74 5.69
N SER A 45 2.94 4.63 6.46
CA SER A 45 4.11 5.52 6.35
C SER A 45 4.78 5.42 4.97
N GLY A 46 4.97 4.21 4.44
CA GLY A 46 5.51 4.02 3.09
C GLY A 46 4.62 4.62 2.00
N MET A 47 3.30 4.46 2.11
CA MET A 47 2.32 5.06 1.20
C MET A 47 2.38 6.59 1.22
N LEU A 48 2.44 7.19 2.41
CA LEU A 48 2.56 8.65 2.56
C LEU A 48 3.87 9.15 1.93
N ALA A 49 4.98 8.44 2.12
CA ALA A 49 6.25 8.78 1.50
C ALA A 49 6.17 8.79 -0.03
N LEU A 50 5.53 7.78 -0.63
CA LEU A 50 5.30 7.72 -2.08
C LEU A 50 4.41 8.86 -2.58
N VAL A 51 3.32 9.17 -1.89
CA VAL A 51 2.45 10.31 -2.20
C VAL A 51 3.24 11.62 -2.15
N ASN A 52 4.01 11.84 -1.08
CA ASN A 52 4.80 13.06 -0.90
C ASN A 52 5.94 13.18 -1.91
N ALA A 53 6.53 12.07 -2.37
CA ALA A 53 7.49 12.10 -3.47
C ALA A 53 6.86 12.62 -4.77
N GLN A 54 5.65 12.16 -5.11
CA GLN A 54 4.92 12.64 -6.30
C GLN A 54 4.54 14.13 -6.17
N ARG A 55 4.15 14.57 -4.97
CA ARG A 55 3.83 15.98 -4.68
C ARG A 55 5.07 16.87 -4.75
N SER A 56 6.17 16.44 -4.15
CA SER A 56 7.46 17.16 -4.18
C SER A 56 7.98 17.35 -5.60
N ALA A 57 7.86 16.34 -6.47
CA ALA A 57 8.22 16.43 -7.89
C ALA A 57 7.42 17.50 -8.68
N ARG A 58 6.33 18.02 -8.10
CA ARG A 58 5.51 19.11 -8.64
C ARG A 58 5.59 20.41 -7.83
N GLY A 59 6.50 20.50 -6.86
CA GLY A 59 6.63 21.66 -5.98
C GLY A 59 5.46 21.84 -5.01
N LEU A 60 4.68 20.79 -4.76
CA LEU A 60 3.55 20.83 -3.84
C LEU A 60 4.01 20.48 -2.41
N SER A 61 3.41 21.13 -1.42
CA SER A 61 3.66 20.84 -0.01
C SER A 61 3.34 19.39 0.34
N PRO A 62 4.14 18.76 1.23
CA PRO A 62 3.86 17.40 1.69
C PRO A 62 2.57 17.36 2.51
N LEU A 63 1.89 16.23 2.45
CA LEU A 63 0.79 15.89 3.35
C LEU A 63 1.35 15.25 4.62
N CYS A 64 0.56 15.26 5.68
CA CYS A 64 0.81 14.50 6.89
C CYS A 64 -0.35 13.53 7.17
N MET A 65 -0.13 12.51 7.99
CA MET A 65 -1.20 11.60 8.39
C MET A 65 -2.27 12.29 9.24
N ASN A 66 -3.50 11.80 9.15
CA ASN A 66 -4.57 12.13 10.09
C ASN A 66 -5.37 10.85 10.41
N THR A 67 -5.50 10.51 11.70
CA THR A 67 -6.13 9.27 12.17
C THR A 67 -7.61 9.16 11.82
N LYS A 68 -8.33 10.27 11.68
CA LYS A 68 -9.74 10.26 11.28
C LYS A 68 -9.90 9.91 9.81
N LEU A 69 -9.05 10.46 8.93
CA LEU A 69 -8.99 10.03 7.53
C LEU A 69 -8.57 8.57 7.40
N MET A 70 -7.61 8.11 8.22
CA MET A 70 -7.24 6.68 8.26
C MET A 70 -8.40 5.79 8.71
N ALA A 71 -9.21 6.23 9.68
CA ALA A 71 -10.39 5.50 10.14
C ALA A 71 -11.46 5.39 9.05
N ALA A 72 -11.70 6.48 8.29
CA ALA A 72 -12.61 6.48 7.14
C ALA A 72 -12.12 5.52 6.04
N ALA A 73 -10.85 5.59 5.68
CA ALA A 73 -10.22 4.71 4.70
C ALA A 73 -10.29 3.23 5.15
N MET A 74 -10.03 2.96 6.43
CA MET A 74 -10.05 1.61 7.00
C MET A 74 -11.45 1.01 6.99
N ARG A 75 -12.46 1.81 7.32
CA ARG A 75 -13.86 1.40 7.20
C ARG A 75 -14.17 0.95 5.77
N HIS A 76 -13.73 1.71 4.78
CA HIS A 76 -14.04 1.43 3.37
C HIS A 76 -13.27 0.24 2.81
N SER A 77 -11.97 0.14 3.08
CA SER A 77 -11.16 -1.01 2.66
C SER A 77 -11.71 -2.32 3.24
N LYS A 78 -12.11 -2.33 4.52
CA LYS A 78 -12.74 -3.50 5.15
C LYS A 78 -14.10 -3.84 4.52
N ASP A 79 -14.91 -2.84 4.22
CA ASP A 79 -16.21 -3.03 3.58
C ASP A 79 -16.07 -3.67 2.19
N MET A 80 -15.20 -3.11 1.34
CA MET A 80 -14.88 -3.66 0.02
C MET A 80 -14.36 -5.11 0.10
N ALA A 81 -13.50 -5.39 1.08
CA ALA A 81 -12.93 -6.72 1.29
C ALA A 81 -13.96 -7.75 1.79
N ALA A 82 -14.86 -7.35 2.70
CA ALA A 82 -15.89 -8.20 3.26
C ALA A 82 -17.01 -8.52 2.25
N ASN A 83 -17.35 -7.56 1.41
CA ASN A 83 -18.46 -7.66 0.46
C ASN A 83 -18.01 -7.90 -0.99
N ASN A 84 -16.72 -8.16 -1.20
CA ASN A 84 -16.15 -8.59 -2.48
C ASN A 84 -16.43 -7.64 -3.66
N PHE A 85 -16.29 -6.33 -3.46
CA PHE A 85 -16.51 -5.31 -4.49
C PHE A 85 -15.42 -4.24 -4.46
N MET A 86 -15.32 -3.43 -5.52
CA MET A 86 -14.50 -2.21 -5.54
C MET A 86 -15.35 -1.06 -6.10
N SER A 87 -15.55 -0.02 -5.29
CA SER A 87 -16.37 1.15 -5.60
C SER A 87 -16.03 2.28 -4.61
N HIS A 88 -16.31 3.53 -4.97
CA HIS A 88 -16.30 4.66 -4.03
C HIS A 88 -17.48 4.62 -3.05
N THR A 89 -18.58 3.98 -3.44
CA THR A 89 -19.79 3.81 -2.61
C THR A 89 -19.67 2.53 -1.80
N GLY A 90 -19.88 2.62 -0.49
CA GLY A 90 -19.89 1.47 0.41
C GLY A 90 -21.11 0.56 0.19
N SER A 91 -21.05 -0.66 0.68
CA SER A 91 -22.16 -1.63 0.63
C SER A 91 -23.42 -1.13 1.35
N ASP A 92 -23.25 -0.22 2.30
CA ASP A 92 -24.29 0.48 3.05
C ASP A 92 -24.77 1.78 2.38
N GLY A 93 -24.30 2.08 1.17
CA GLY A 93 -24.60 3.32 0.45
C GLY A 93 -23.79 4.54 0.91
N SER A 94 -22.82 4.37 1.81
CA SER A 94 -21.97 5.48 2.25
C SER A 94 -21.10 6.02 1.12
N SER A 95 -20.99 7.34 1.02
CA SER A 95 -20.01 8.02 0.17
C SER A 95 -18.69 8.22 0.94
N MET A 96 -17.60 8.55 0.24
CA MET A 96 -16.37 9.03 0.88
C MET A 96 -16.67 10.15 1.88
N SER A 97 -17.44 11.16 1.47
CA SER A 97 -17.72 12.32 2.32
C SER A 97 -18.48 11.94 3.59
N SER A 98 -19.42 10.99 3.52
CA SER A 98 -20.13 10.54 4.71
C SER A 98 -19.23 9.72 5.64
N ARG A 99 -18.32 8.89 5.10
CA ARG A 99 -17.33 8.15 5.91
C ARG A 99 -16.34 9.08 6.62
N ILE A 100 -15.82 10.07 5.90
CA ILE A 100 -14.90 11.08 6.45
C ILE A 100 -15.58 11.89 7.56
N SER A 101 -16.81 12.36 7.31
CA SER A 101 -17.58 13.11 8.32
C SER A 101 -17.96 12.23 9.52
N ALA A 102 -18.32 10.96 9.31
CA ALA A 102 -18.64 10.01 10.38
C ALA A 102 -17.42 9.66 11.25
N ALA A 103 -16.20 9.70 10.68
CA ALA A 103 -14.95 9.61 11.44
C ALA A 103 -14.62 10.89 12.23
N GLY A 104 -15.45 11.94 12.13
CA GLY A 104 -15.30 13.20 12.85
C GLY A 104 -14.28 14.16 12.23
N TYR A 105 -13.84 13.93 10.99
CA TYR A 105 -12.93 14.83 10.29
C TYR A 105 -13.73 16.00 9.70
N VAL A 106 -13.39 17.23 10.12
CA VAL A 106 -14.03 18.46 9.64
C VAL A 106 -13.28 18.98 8.42
N TRP A 107 -13.91 18.96 7.24
CA TRP A 107 -13.23 19.22 5.97
C TRP A 107 -13.82 20.40 5.19
N THR A 108 -12.95 21.06 4.42
CA THR A 108 -13.30 22.03 3.37
C THR A 108 -13.00 21.49 1.98
N ARG A 109 -12.08 20.52 1.87
CA ARG A 109 -11.83 19.72 0.67
C ARG A 109 -11.54 18.28 1.08
N ALA A 110 -12.02 17.33 0.29
CA ALA A 110 -11.68 15.93 0.42
C ALA A 110 -11.61 15.25 -0.96
N ALA A 111 -10.90 14.13 -1.06
CA ALA A 111 -10.94 13.23 -2.21
C ALA A 111 -10.57 11.81 -1.77
N GLU A 112 -10.93 10.83 -2.61
CA GLU A 112 -10.65 9.42 -2.37
C GLU A 112 -10.00 8.79 -3.61
N ASN A 113 -9.02 7.92 -3.38
CA ASN A 113 -8.65 6.88 -4.35
C ASN A 113 -8.97 5.52 -3.76
N VAL A 114 -9.56 4.64 -4.57
CA VAL A 114 -9.75 3.22 -4.24
C VAL A 114 -9.03 2.35 -5.25
N ALA A 115 -8.61 1.17 -4.81
CA ALA A 115 -8.06 0.14 -5.71
C ALA A 115 -8.25 -1.26 -5.11
N ALA A 116 -8.19 -2.26 -5.98
CA ALA A 116 -8.22 -3.66 -5.56
C ALA A 116 -7.34 -4.52 -6.49
N GLY A 117 -6.70 -5.55 -5.93
CA GLY A 117 -5.88 -6.52 -6.65
C GLY A 117 -4.36 -6.25 -6.61
N GLN A 118 -3.93 -5.04 -6.31
CA GLN A 118 -2.51 -4.71 -6.19
C GLN A 118 -1.94 -5.25 -4.88
N THR A 119 -0.85 -6.00 -4.96
CA THR A 119 -0.32 -6.76 -3.82
C THR A 119 0.57 -5.92 -2.90
N ASN A 120 1.02 -4.73 -3.33
CA ASN A 120 1.91 -3.86 -2.55
C ASN A 120 1.73 -2.37 -2.89
N ILE A 121 2.30 -1.50 -2.04
CA ILE A 121 2.16 -0.04 -2.14
C ILE A 121 2.73 0.55 -3.44
N ASN A 122 3.80 -0.04 -3.99
CA ASN A 122 4.41 0.45 -5.23
C ASN A 122 3.49 0.16 -6.43
N SER A 123 2.92 -1.03 -6.48
CA SER A 123 1.99 -1.45 -7.54
C SER A 123 0.71 -0.60 -7.55
N VAL A 124 0.12 -0.35 -6.38
CA VAL A 124 -1.09 0.49 -6.27
C VAL A 124 -0.79 1.96 -6.54
N MET A 125 0.34 2.51 -6.06
CA MET A 125 0.71 3.88 -6.39
C MET A 125 0.98 4.08 -7.89
N ASN A 126 1.67 3.14 -8.53
CA ASN A 126 1.86 3.18 -9.98
C ASN A 126 0.51 3.17 -10.72
N SER A 127 -0.43 2.32 -10.28
CA SER A 127 -1.77 2.25 -10.86
C SER A 127 -2.53 3.57 -10.72
N TRP A 128 -2.50 4.21 -9.54
CA TRP A 128 -3.14 5.51 -9.33
C TRP A 128 -2.47 6.63 -10.12
N MET A 129 -1.14 6.69 -10.17
CA MET A 129 -0.43 7.72 -10.93
C MET A 129 -0.64 7.60 -12.44
N ASN A 130 -0.91 6.41 -12.96
CA ASN A 130 -1.25 6.21 -14.38
C ASN A 130 -2.73 6.51 -14.71
N SER A 131 -3.59 6.73 -13.71
CA SER A 131 -4.97 7.17 -13.90
C SER A 131 -5.10 8.69 -13.72
N ASN A 132 -5.70 9.38 -14.69
CA ASN A 132 -5.84 10.84 -14.64
C ASN A 132 -6.63 11.32 -13.41
N GLY A 133 -7.75 10.66 -13.07
CA GLY A 133 -8.57 11.03 -11.91
C GLY A 133 -7.84 10.79 -10.59
N HIS A 134 -7.26 9.61 -10.42
CA HIS A 134 -6.56 9.27 -9.17
C HIS A 134 -5.30 10.13 -8.97
N ARG A 135 -4.56 10.41 -10.04
CA ARG A 135 -3.42 11.34 -10.03
C ARG A 135 -3.84 12.74 -9.62
N ALA A 136 -4.97 13.23 -10.14
CA ALA A 136 -5.48 14.55 -9.79
C ALA A 136 -5.78 14.66 -8.28
N ASN A 137 -6.30 13.59 -7.66
CA ASN A 137 -6.52 13.54 -6.21
C ASN A 137 -5.19 13.59 -5.43
N ILE A 138 -4.18 12.79 -5.82
CA ILE A 138 -2.86 12.77 -5.17
C ILE A 138 -2.19 14.15 -5.19
N LEU A 139 -2.35 14.88 -6.30
CA LEU A 139 -1.74 16.21 -6.52
C LEU A 139 -2.66 17.38 -6.12
N GLY A 140 -3.81 17.11 -5.50
CA GLY A 140 -4.78 18.14 -5.12
C GLY A 140 -4.34 19.03 -3.95
N ASP A 141 -5.11 20.11 -3.72
CA ASP A 141 -4.93 21.05 -2.61
C ASP A 141 -5.46 20.46 -1.29
N TYR A 142 -4.61 19.65 -0.66
CA TYR A 142 -4.84 19.00 0.62
C TYR A 142 -3.67 19.26 1.57
N THR A 143 -3.90 19.03 2.86
CA THR A 143 -2.88 19.15 3.90
C THR A 143 -2.71 17.85 4.68
N MET A 144 -3.70 16.97 4.64
CA MET A 144 -3.75 15.72 5.41
C MET A 144 -4.11 14.53 4.54
N PHE A 145 -3.72 13.36 5.01
CA PHE A 145 -3.82 12.09 4.31
C PHE A 145 -4.22 10.97 5.29
N GLY A 146 -5.03 10.04 4.82
CA GLY A 146 -5.29 8.77 5.47
C GLY A 146 -5.22 7.65 4.44
N THR A 147 -4.75 6.48 4.84
CA THR A 147 -4.74 5.32 3.97
C THR A 147 -5.02 4.06 4.75
N ALA A 148 -5.64 3.10 4.07
CA ALA A 148 -5.90 1.79 4.61
C ALA A 148 -5.71 0.69 3.58
N TYR A 149 -5.52 -0.51 4.12
CA TYR A 149 -5.41 -1.76 3.41
C TYR A 149 -6.24 -2.82 4.11
N ALA A 150 -6.93 -3.67 3.33
CA ALA A 150 -7.58 -4.86 3.82
C ALA A 150 -7.32 -6.04 2.88
N TYR A 151 -7.15 -7.23 3.46
CA TYR A 151 -6.97 -8.48 2.75
C TYR A 151 -8.14 -9.43 2.99
N SER A 152 -8.63 -10.07 1.93
CA SER A 152 -9.65 -11.12 1.98
C SER A 152 -9.31 -12.19 0.94
N GLY A 153 -8.59 -13.23 1.36
CA GLY A 153 -8.09 -14.27 0.43
C GLY A 153 -9.17 -15.07 -0.32
N GLY A 154 -10.42 -15.03 0.15
CA GLY A 154 -11.57 -15.64 -0.53
C GLY A 154 -12.30 -14.70 -1.50
N SER A 155 -11.89 -13.43 -1.59
CA SER A 155 -12.52 -12.46 -2.48
C SER A 155 -11.91 -12.50 -3.89
N ARG A 156 -12.61 -11.90 -4.85
CA ARG A 156 -12.19 -11.74 -6.25
C ARG A 156 -10.84 -11.05 -6.39
N TYR A 157 -10.53 -10.10 -5.51
CA TYR A 157 -9.35 -9.24 -5.66
C TYR A 157 -8.26 -9.53 -4.63
N GLY A 158 -8.57 -10.18 -3.51
CA GLY A 158 -7.61 -10.43 -2.42
C GLY A 158 -7.23 -9.18 -1.63
N HIS A 159 -6.75 -8.14 -2.31
CA HIS A 159 -6.16 -6.92 -1.75
C HIS A 159 -7.05 -5.71 -2.04
N TYR A 160 -7.30 -4.86 -1.03
CA TYR A 160 -8.13 -3.66 -1.15
C TYR A 160 -7.44 -2.47 -0.50
N TRP A 161 -7.47 -1.33 -1.19
CA TRP A 161 -6.78 -0.11 -0.79
C TRP A 161 -7.70 1.09 -0.84
N THR A 162 -7.53 2.00 0.12
CA THR A 162 -8.16 3.31 0.12
C THR A 162 -7.13 4.39 0.49
N GLN A 163 -7.17 5.51 -0.21
CA GLN A 163 -6.54 6.77 0.16
C GLN A 163 -7.63 7.82 0.35
N ASP A 164 -7.65 8.48 1.50
CA ASP A 164 -8.48 9.66 1.74
C ASP A 164 -7.56 10.87 1.91
N PHE A 165 -7.84 11.92 1.14
CA PHE A 165 -7.15 13.20 1.19
C PHE A 165 -8.04 14.23 1.83
N GLY A 166 -7.49 15.12 2.65
CA GLY A 166 -8.27 16.10 3.38
C GLY A 166 -7.59 17.45 3.54
N LYS A 167 -8.42 18.50 3.59
CA LYS A 167 -8.06 19.83 4.07
C LYS A 167 -9.13 20.28 5.06
N GLY A 168 -8.72 20.68 6.26
CA GLY A 168 -9.62 21.14 7.33
C GLY A 168 -8.91 22.18 8.17
N SER A 169 -9.60 23.26 8.55
CA SER A 169 -9.01 24.36 9.33
C SER A 169 -8.81 24.04 10.81
N THR A 170 -9.58 23.08 11.34
CA THR A 170 -9.54 22.63 12.73
C THR A 170 -8.81 21.30 12.90
N GLU A 171 -8.39 20.68 11.80
CA GLU A 171 -7.75 19.38 11.77
C GLU A 171 -6.23 19.51 11.89
N ARG A 172 -5.59 18.46 12.39
CA ARG A 172 -4.15 18.43 12.65
C ARG A 172 -3.54 17.14 12.13
N CYS A 173 -2.25 17.19 11.85
CA CYS A 173 -1.45 16.01 11.62
C CYS A 173 -1.51 15.12 12.86
N SER A 174 -1.75 13.83 12.67
CA SER A 174 -1.48 12.81 13.67
C SER A 174 0.01 12.53 13.61
N TYR A 175 0.75 13.12 14.53
CA TYR A 175 2.04 12.58 14.91
C TYR A 175 1.71 11.33 15.73
N GLU A 176 2.33 10.18 15.42
CA GLU A 176 2.47 9.16 16.45
C GLU A 176 3.20 9.90 17.58
N GLU A 177 2.48 10.24 18.66
CA GLU A 177 3.12 10.53 19.92
C GLU A 177 3.89 9.24 20.24
N ALA A 178 5.15 9.18 19.81
CA ALA A 178 6.14 8.53 20.61
C ALA A 178 5.99 9.20 21.97
N GLU A 179 5.30 8.52 22.86
CA GLU A 179 5.27 8.82 24.28
C GLU A 179 6.74 8.81 24.73
N TYR A 180 7.41 9.95 24.60
CA TYR A 180 8.62 10.21 25.33
C TYR A 180 8.15 10.46 26.75
N ASN A 181 8.00 9.37 27.50
CA ASN A 181 7.76 9.44 28.92
C ASN A 181 8.97 10.14 29.55
N GLU A 182 8.81 11.43 29.86
CA GLU A 182 9.80 12.29 30.51
C GLU A 182 9.97 11.93 32.01
N THR A 183 9.99 10.63 32.32
CA THR A 183 10.19 10.10 33.68
C THR A 183 11.37 9.12 33.74
N SER A 184 12.44 9.39 32.98
CA SER A 184 13.70 8.63 33.09
C SER A 184 14.95 9.49 32.86
N THR A 185 14.97 10.73 33.37
CA THR A 185 16.20 11.53 33.49
C THR A 185 16.72 11.62 34.92
N ALA A 186 16.17 10.84 35.86
CA ALA A 186 16.66 10.79 37.25
C ALA A 186 17.76 9.75 37.50
N ASN A 187 18.17 8.94 36.51
CA ASN A 187 19.10 7.82 36.75
C ASN A 187 20.03 7.52 35.57
N MET A 188 20.74 8.53 35.06
CA MET A 188 21.98 8.31 34.27
C MET A 188 22.95 9.48 34.51
N THR A 189 23.40 9.64 35.75
CA THR A 189 24.69 10.26 36.03
C THR A 189 25.72 9.17 36.25
N GLU A 190 26.19 8.50 35.19
CA GLU A 190 27.55 7.95 35.15
C GLU A 190 27.97 7.58 33.71
N SER A 191 28.93 8.35 33.19
CA SER A 191 29.92 8.03 32.14
C SER A 191 29.48 7.38 30.81
N ALA A 192 29.47 8.19 29.74
CA ALA A 192 30.21 7.91 28.50
C ALA A 192 30.02 9.08 27.50
N GLU A 193 31.09 9.86 27.28
CA GLU A 193 31.18 10.75 26.12
C GLU A 193 31.57 9.89 24.89
N VAL A 194 30.79 9.95 23.81
CA VAL A 194 31.17 9.38 22.51
C VAL A 194 31.23 10.53 21.50
N SER A 195 32.38 10.69 20.85
CA SER A 195 32.72 11.86 20.05
C SER A 195 32.04 11.89 18.67
N PHE A 196 31.96 13.10 18.12
CA PHE A 196 31.27 13.46 16.88
C PHE A 196 31.84 12.83 15.58
N GLU A 197 32.83 11.93 15.66
CA GLU A 197 33.50 11.35 14.50
C GLU A 197 32.78 10.11 13.91
N ASP A 198 31.94 9.41 14.67
CA ASP A 198 31.31 8.14 14.24
C ASP A 198 30.08 8.32 13.31
N LEU A 199 29.58 9.54 13.11
CA LEU A 199 28.37 9.82 12.32
C LEU A 199 28.61 9.88 10.80
N LYS A 200 29.85 9.78 10.33
CA LYS A 200 30.17 9.90 8.89
C LYS A 200 30.13 8.58 8.11
N GLU A 201 30.07 7.43 8.78
CA GLU A 201 30.16 6.13 8.09
C GLU A 201 28.81 5.54 7.66
N VAL A 202 27.70 6.05 8.20
CA VAL A 202 26.35 5.48 7.98
C VAL A 202 25.65 6.06 6.73
N THR A 203 26.19 7.12 6.10
CA THR A 203 25.53 7.85 5.00
C THR A 203 25.97 7.43 3.58
N SER A 204 26.66 6.31 3.40
CA SER A 204 27.20 5.91 2.07
C SER A 204 26.51 4.72 1.37
N ALA A 205 25.42 4.16 1.90
CA ALA A 205 24.76 3.00 1.29
C ALA A 205 23.38 3.34 0.70
N LEU A 206 23.36 4.09 -0.41
CA LEU A 206 22.19 4.29 -1.26
C LEU A 206 22.58 4.01 -2.73
N ILE A 207 21.71 3.22 -3.41
CA ILE A 207 21.57 2.97 -4.87
C ILE A 207 22.29 1.72 -5.43
N PRO A 208 21.52 0.75 -5.98
CA PRO A 208 21.50 0.59 -7.45
C PRO A 208 20.09 0.40 -8.07
N ALA A 209 20.11 0.42 -9.41
CA ALA A 209 19.07 0.74 -10.39
C ALA A 209 18.04 -0.36 -10.74
N GLU A 210 16.85 0.12 -11.11
CA GLU A 210 16.00 -0.20 -12.28
C GLU A 210 15.76 -1.66 -12.73
N SER A 211 14.48 -2.06 -12.79
CA SER A 211 13.87 -2.74 -13.95
C SER A 211 12.35 -2.78 -13.79
N ALA A 212 11.64 -2.13 -14.71
CA ALA A 212 10.19 -2.03 -14.74
C ALA A 212 9.57 -3.15 -15.61
N THR A 213 8.57 -3.84 -15.07
CA THR A 213 7.60 -4.61 -15.87
C THR A 213 6.19 -4.16 -15.51
N VAL A 214 5.45 -3.72 -16.53
CA VAL A 214 4.13 -3.10 -16.45
C VAL A 214 3.05 -4.16 -16.21
N ALA A 215 2.27 -4.00 -15.13
CA ALA A 215 1.04 -4.78 -14.87
C ALA A 215 -0.21 -4.00 -15.33
N PRO A 216 -1.29 -4.68 -15.77
CA PRO A 216 -2.44 -4.02 -16.38
C PRO A 216 -3.30 -3.30 -15.33
N ALA A 217 -3.63 -2.04 -15.62
CA ALA A 217 -4.54 -1.23 -14.82
C ALA A 217 -5.99 -1.72 -15.00
N TYR A 218 -6.61 -2.18 -13.91
CA TYR A 218 -8.06 -2.35 -13.85
C TYR A 218 -8.68 -0.98 -13.54
N ASN A 219 -9.22 -0.33 -14.57
CA ASN A 219 -9.84 0.99 -14.45
C ASN A 219 -11.09 0.93 -13.56
N ALA A 220 -11.12 1.77 -12.52
CA ALA A 220 -12.35 2.20 -11.88
C ALA A 220 -12.97 3.30 -12.76
N THR A 221 -14.20 3.09 -13.22
CA THR A 221 -14.96 4.13 -13.92
C THR A 221 -15.42 5.18 -12.90
N LEU A 222 -15.28 6.46 -13.28
CA LEU A 222 -15.71 7.64 -12.54
C LEU A 222 -17.19 7.62 -12.17
#